data_AF-A0A2N1YJS6-F1
#
_entry.id   AF-A0A2N1YJS6-F1
#
_cell.length_a   1.000
_cell.length_b   1.000
_cell.length_c   1.000
_cell.angle_alpha   90.00
_cell.angle_beta   90.00
_cell.angle_gamma   90.00
#
_symmetry.space_group_name_H-M   'P 1'
#
loop_
_entity.id
_entity.type
_entity.pdbx_description
1 polymer ?
#
loop_
_entity_poly.entity_id
_entity_poly.type
_entity_poly.pdbx_seq_one_letter_code
_entity_poly.pdbx_strand_id
1 'polypeptide(L)' 'FVPFFTLFRPEEGRAGVVVTFIAVLELIKSSLVEVIQSEPFAPLHLKARTVLLEDEDQLPFEVSAAND' A
#
# COMPACT_ATOMS: atom_id res chain seq x y z
N PHE A 1 0.64 -0.71 -12.20
CA PHE A 1 1.40 0.44 -11.68
C PHE A 1 0.69 1.72 -12.07
N VAL A 2 0.65 2.73 -11.19
CA VAL A 2 0.03 4.04 -11.43
C VAL A 2 1.11 5.11 -11.33
N PRO A 3 1.30 6.00 -12.32
CA PRO A 3 2.28 7.08 -12.21
C PRO A 3 1.88 8.10 -11.14
N PHE A 4 2.83 8.59 -10.35
CA PHE A 4 2.56 9.56 -9.28
C PHE A 4 1.87 10.85 -9.75
N PHE A 5 2.25 11.35 -10.93
CA PHE A 5 1.72 12.61 -11.46
C PHE A 5 0.22 12.53 -11.84
N THR A 6 -0.37 11.34 -11.88
CA THR A 6 -1.82 11.17 -12.12
C THR A 6 -2.64 11.21 -10.83
N LEU A 7 -2.01 11.36 -9.67
CA LEU A 7 -2.67 11.34 -8.35
C LEU A 7 -3.14 12.73 -7.87
N PHE A 8 -2.78 13.78 -8.59
CA PHE A 8 -3.18 15.16 -8.31
C PHE A 8 -3.47 15.87 -9.63
N ARG A 9 -4.21 16.96 -9.57
CA ARG A 9 -4.51 17.82 -10.73
C ARG A 9 -3.53 19.00 -10.80
N PRO A 10 -3.18 19.49 -12.00
CA PRO A 10 -2.29 20.63 -12.15
C PRO A 10 -2.76 21.89 -11.41
N GLU A 11 -4.07 22.11 -11.27
CA GLU A 11 -4.66 23.29 -10.63
C GLU A 11 -4.41 23.33 -9.11
N GLU A 12 -4.06 22.21 -8.49
CA GLU A 12 -3.67 22.13 -7.08
C GLU A 12 -2.28 22.74 -6.82
N GLY A 13 -1.51 22.97 -7.88
CA GLY A 13 -0.19 23.57 -7.85
C GLY A 13 0.80 22.81 -6.97
N ARG A 14 1.81 23.52 -6.47
CA ARG A 14 2.88 22.93 -5.64
C ARG A 14 2.35 22.29 -4.35
N ALA A 15 1.28 22.83 -3.78
CA ALA A 15 0.68 22.32 -2.55
C ALA A 15 0.09 20.91 -2.78
N GLY A 16 -0.66 20.71 -3.86
CA GLY A 16 -1.21 19.39 -4.22
C GLY A 16 -0.13 18.33 -4.40
N VAL A 17 0.97 18.68 -5.09
CA VAL A 17 2.12 17.79 -5.27
C VAL A 17 2.71 17.36 -3.93
N VAL A 18 3.00 18.32 -3.04
CA VAL A 18 3.65 18.05 -1.74
C VAL A 18 2.74 17.22 -0.83
N VAL A 19 1.45 17.56 -0.75
CA VAL A 19 0.48 16.83 0.08
C VAL A 19 0.29 15.40 -0.44
N THR A 20 0.15 15.22 -1.74
CA THR A 20 0.02 13.89 -2.35
C THR A 20 1.29 13.08 -2.15
N PHE A 21 2.47 13.71 -2.23
CA PHE A 21 3.73 13.04 -1.96
C PHE A 21 3.80 12.57 -0.51
N ILE A 22 3.46 13.41 0.47
CA ILE A 22 3.42 13.04 1.89
C ILE A 22 2.40 11.92 2.15
N ALA A 23 1.21 11.97 1.52
CA ALA A 23 0.20 10.92 1.64
C ALA A 23 0.75 9.57 1.14
N VAL A 24 1.43 9.56 0.00
CA VAL A 24 2.10 8.36 -0.53
C VAL A 24 3.21 7.87 0.40
N LEU A 25 4.01 8.77 0.99
CA LEU A 25 5.03 8.40 1.97
C LEU A 25 4.42 7.75 3.21
N GLU A 26 3.27 8.23 3.70
CA GLU A 26 2.57 7.60 4.82
C GLU A 26 2.02 6.22 4.43
N LEU A 27 1.50 6.04 3.21
CA LEU A 27 1.06 4.73 2.72
C LEU A 27 2.21 3.72 2.58
N ILE A 28 3.40 4.18 2.18
CA ILE A 28 4.62 3.36 2.16
C ILE A 28 4.98 2.95 3.59
N LYS A 29 4.96 3.90 4.54
CA LYS A 29 5.25 3.65 5.95
C LYS A 29 4.27 2.64 6.58
N SER A 30 3.00 2.66 6.18
CA SER A 30 1.99 1.67 6.57
C SER A 30 2.04 0.36 5.76
N SER A 31 3.03 0.18 4.88
CA SER A 31 3.17 -1.02 4.01
C SER A 31 1.95 -1.30 3.11
N LEU A 32 1.19 -0.26 2.75
CA LEU A 32 0.01 -0.38 1.87
C LEU A 32 0.35 -0.16 0.39
N VAL A 33 1.46 0.52 0.12
CA VAL A 33 1.88 0.88 -1.24
C VAL A 33 3.39 0.65 -1.42
N GLU A 34 3.76 0.14 -2.59
CA GLU A 34 5.13 0.11 -3.09
C GLU A 34 5.33 1.20 -4.12
N VAL A 35 6.53 1.80 -4.13
CA VAL A 35 6.94 2.82 -5.10
C VAL A 35 8.23 2.41 -5.79
N ILE A 36 8.26 2.54 -7.11
CA ILE A 36 9.43 2.27 -7.94
C ILE A 36 9.92 3.58 -8.57
N GLN A 37 11.23 3.81 -8.45
CA GLN A 37 11.97 4.87 -9.13
C GLN A 37 13.29 4.29 -9.63
N SER A 38 13.50 4.24 -10.95
CA SER A 38 14.68 3.58 -11.53
C SER A 38 15.97 4.39 -11.34
N GLU A 39 15.88 5.71 -11.37
CA GLU A 39 17.01 6.65 -11.29
C GLU A 39 16.59 7.93 -10.55
N PRO A 40 17.51 8.72 -9.98
CA PRO A 40 17.18 9.99 -9.33
C PRO A 40 16.34 10.89 -10.25
N PHE A 41 15.23 11.39 -9.72
CA PHE A 41 14.26 12.24 -10.42
C PHE A 41 13.52 11.60 -11.60
N ALA A 42 13.70 10.29 -11.85
CA ALA A 42 12.85 9.56 -12.77
C ALA A 42 11.40 9.49 -12.24
N PRO A 43 10.40 9.28 -13.12
CA PRO A 43 9.00 9.19 -12.70
C PRO A 43 8.75 8.10 -11.65
N LEU A 44 7.98 8.44 -10.62
CA LEU A 44 7.55 7.53 -9.57
C LEU A 44 6.35 6.69 -10.04
N HIS A 45 6.43 5.38 -9.84
CA HIS A 45 5.35 4.44 -10.16
C HIS A 45 4.89 3.71 -8.91
N LEU A 46 3.59 3.77 -8.62
CA LEU A 46 2.99 3.19 -7.42
C LEU A 46 2.31 1.85 -7.73
N LYS A 47 2.32 0.95 -6.77
CA LYS A 47 1.57 -0.30 -6.77
C LYS A 47 0.96 -0.53 -5.39
N ALA A 48 -0.36 -0.75 -5.33
CA ALA A 48 -1.01 -1.14 -4.09
C ALA A 48 -0.56 -2.54 -3.67
N ARG A 49 -0.35 -2.74 -2.38
CA ARG A 49 -0.17 -4.07 -1.80
C ARG A 49 -1.55 -4.66 -1.52
N THR A 50 -1.78 -5.86 -2.00
CA THR A 50 -2.97 -6.63 -1.62
C THR A 50 -2.73 -7.13 -0.19
N VAL A 51 -3.53 -6.67 0.76
CA VAL A 51 -3.62 -7.35 2.06
C VAL A 51 -4.40 -8.63 1.80
N LEU A 52 -3.73 -9.77 1.87
CA LEU A 52 -4.45 -11.01 2.10
C LEU A 52 -4.99 -10.89 3.52
N LEU A 53 -6.30 -10.75 3.66
CA LEU A 53 -6.93 -11.02 4.95
C LEU A 53 -6.75 -12.52 5.15
N GLU A 54 -5.69 -12.91 5.87
CA GLU A 54 -5.64 -14.23 6.46
C GLU A 54 -6.77 -14.22 7.50
N ASP A 55 -7.81 -15.01 7.25
CA ASP A 55 -8.90 -15.20 8.20
C ASP A 55 -8.30 -15.80 9.49
N GLU A 56 -7.90 -14.95 10.44
CA GLU A 56 -7.37 -15.38 11.75
C GLU A 56 -8.41 -16.13 12.63
N ASP A 57 -9.62 -16.35 12.12
CA ASP A 57 -10.70 -17.08 12.80
C ASP A 57 -10.64 -18.61 12.65
N GLN A 58 -9.68 -19.19 11.91
CA GLN A 58 -9.45 -20.64 11.92
C GLN A 58 -8.29 -21.04 12.85
N LEU A 59 -8.56 -21.02 14.15
CA LEU A 59 -7.82 -21.87 15.08
C LEU A 59 -8.20 -23.34 14.82
N PRO A 60 -7.24 -24.27 14.67
CA PRO A 60 -7.55 -25.69 14.60
C PRO A 60 -8.07 -26.13 15.97
N PHE A 61 -9.35 -26.47 16.07
CA PHE A 61 -9.81 -27.25 17.21
C PHE A 61 -9.19 -28.65 17.11
N GLU A 62 -8.01 -28.84 17.71
CA GLU A 62 -7.63 -30.17 18.19
C GLU A 62 -8.61 -30.56 19.29
N VAL A 63 -9.63 -31.35 18.94
CA VAL A 63 -10.29 -32.20 19.92
C VAL A 63 -9.72 -33.60 19.77
N SER A 64 -8.58 -33.81 20.44
CA SER A 64 -8.22 -35.12 20.94
C SER A 64 -9.14 -35.42 22.11
N ALA A 65 -10.11 -36.32 21.92
CA ALA A 65 -10.74 -37.04 23.01
C ALA A 65 -11.20 -38.40 22.48
N ALA A 66 -10.35 -39.39 22.72
CA ALA A 66 -10.78 -40.77 22.83
C ALA A 66 -11.85 -40.89 23.94
N ASN A 67 -13.02 -41.42 23.59
CA ASN A 67 -13.93 -42.26 24.39
C ASN A 67 -15.35 -42.15 23.81
N ASP A 68 -15.78 -43.12 22.99
CA ASP A 68 -16.58 -44.28 23.40
C ASP A 68 -16.75 -45.23 22.19
#